data_AF-A0A4P8PZZ6-F1
#
_entry.id   AF-A0A4P8PZZ6-F1
#
_cell.length_a   1.000
_cell.length_b   1.000
_cell.length_c   1.000
_cell.angle_alpha   90.00
_cell.angle_beta   90.00
_cell.angle_gamma   90.00
#
_symmetry.space_group_name_H-M   'P 1'
#
loop_
_entity.id
_entity.type
_entity.pdbx_description
1 polymer ?
#
loop_
_entity_poly.entity_id
_entity_poly.type
_entity_poly.pdbx_seq_one_letter_code
_entity_poly.pdbx_strand_id
1 'polypeptide(L)'
;MTTLPPPHGTARRLAAPIAVLAAAAATCGFVAWADPTTPGGVLPACPTKALLGIDCPGCGGTRMLYALVHLDIPNALRYNAVGVAALVVAVAAYGVWAWGRLRARPVRTGRRPRWAPPAVLVVLAVWFVVRNIPVEPFTALRI
;
A
#
# COMPACT_ATOMS: atom_id res chain seq x y z
N MET A 1 41.38 23.80 16.81
CA MET A 1 40.37 23.71 15.73
C MET A 1 39.91 22.27 15.63
N THR A 2 38.81 21.93 16.30
CA THR A 2 38.18 20.61 16.26
C THR A 2 37.32 20.53 14.99
N THR A 3 37.75 19.77 14.00
CA THR A 3 36.96 19.49 12.80
C THR A 3 35.82 18.55 13.18
N LEU A 4 34.57 19.06 13.11
CA LEU A 4 33.39 18.21 13.22
C LEU A 4 33.40 17.20 12.05
N PRO A 5 33.20 15.89 12.31
CA PRO A 5 33.14 14.91 11.24
C PRO A 5 32.00 15.25 10.28
N PRO A 6 32.19 15.07 8.96
CA PRO A 6 31.25 15.55 7.95
C PRO A 6 29.88 14.84 8.10
N PRO A 7 28.74 15.56 8.02
CA PRO A 7 27.38 15.03 8.28
C PRO A 7 26.86 13.98 7.27
N HIS A 8 27.73 13.55 6.34
CA HIS A 8 27.40 12.73 5.17
C HIS A 8 26.90 11.33 5.56
N GLY A 9 27.26 10.85 6.75
CA GLY A 9 26.80 9.57 7.28
C GLY A 9 25.31 9.56 7.62
N THR A 10 24.79 10.62 8.25
CA THR A 10 23.40 10.69 8.71
C THR A 10 22.45 11.10 7.58
N ALA A 11 22.84 12.11 6.78
CA ALA A 11 22.06 12.54 5.61
C ALA A 11 21.82 11.38 4.62
N ARG A 12 22.85 10.57 4.33
CA ARG A 12 22.73 9.40 3.44
C ARG A 12 21.91 8.26 4.05
N ARG A 13 21.86 8.14 5.38
CA ARG A 13 21.03 7.14 6.08
C ARG A 13 19.55 7.50 6.05
N LEU A 14 19.23 8.80 6.11
CA LEU A 14 17.88 9.33 6.12
C LEU A 14 17.27 9.52 4.72
N ALA A 15 18.11 9.70 3.69
CA ALA A 15 17.64 9.94 2.33
C ALA A 15 16.63 8.88 1.85
N ALA A 16 16.90 7.59 2.06
CA ALA A 16 16.00 6.53 1.61
C ALA A 16 14.68 6.47 2.41
N PRO A 17 14.67 6.48 3.76
CA PRO A 17 13.44 6.62 4.54
C PRO A 17 12.59 7.83 4.16
N ILE A 18 13.23 8.99 3.96
CA ILE A 18 12.55 10.23 3.57
C ILE A 18 11.97 10.10 2.16
N ALA A 19 12.72 9.55 1.21
CA ALA A 19 12.23 9.33 -0.16
C ALA A 19 10.99 8.42 -0.19
N VAL A 20 10.97 7.37 0.63
CA VAL A 20 9.79 6.48 0.75
C VAL A 20 8.58 7.24 1.32
N LEU A 21 8.77 8.05 2.36
CA LEU A 21 7.68 8.86 2.94
C LEU A 21 7.20 9.93 1.96
N ALA A 22 8.10 10.59 1.25
CA ALA A 22 7.76 11.59 0.24
C ALA A 22 6.94 10.96 -0.90
N ALA A 23 7.36 9.79 -1.39
CA ALA A 23 6.62 9.04 -2.41
C ALA A 23 5.24 8.59 -1.92
N ALA A 24 5.15 8.10 -0.68
CA ALA A 24 3.88 7.72 -0.06
C ALA A 24 2.95 8.92 0.09
N ALA A 25 3.46 10.04 0.60
CA ALA A 25 2.71 11.28 0.76
C ALA A 25 2.23 11.85 -0.58
N ALA A 26 3.10 11.85 -1.61
CA ALA A 26 2.73 12.28 -2.95
C ALA A 26 1.65 11.38 -3.56
N THR A 27 1.74 10.07 -3.35
CA THR A 27 0.73 9.11 -3.81
C THR A 27 -0.60 9.33 -3.10
N CYS A 28 -0.60 9.48 -1.77
CA CYS A 28 -1.80 9.78 -1.00
C CYS A 28 -2.42 11.12 -1.41
N GLY A 29 -1.60 12.16 -1.59
CA GLY A 29 -2.05 13.48 -2.04
C GLY A 29 -2.66 13.44 -3.45
N PHE A 30 -2.02 12.72 -4.37
CA PHE A 30 -2.58 12.51 -5.71
C PHE A 30 -3.91 11.78 -5.66
N VAL A 31 -4.01 10.70 -4.89
CA VAL A 31 -5.26 9.92 -4.76
C VAL A 31 -6.38 10.75 -4.13
N ALA A 32 -6.06 11.54 -3.10
CA ALA A 32 -7.01 12.44 -2.45
C ALA A 32 -7.52 13.53 -3.41
N TRP A 33 -6.62 14.10 -4.22
CA TRP A 33 -6.98 15.13 -5.20
C TRP A 33 -7.76 14.56 -6.39
N ALA A 34 -7.34 13.41 -6.91
CA ALA A 34 -7.90 12.86 -8.14
C ALA A 34 -9.23 12.14 -7.94
N ASP A 35 -9.59 11.83 -6.68
CA ASP A 35 -10.86 11.23 -6.24
C ASP A 35 -11.34 10.04 -7.09
N PRO A 36 -10.96 8.80 -6.72
CA PRO A 36 -11.36 7.58 -7.43
C PRO A 36 -12.84 7.20 -7.27
N THR A 37 -13.61 7.98 -6.50
CA THR A 37 -15.03 7.72 -6.24
C THR A 37 -15.96 8.53 -7.14
N THR A 38 -15.46 9.61 -7.75
CA THR A 38 -16.23 10.46 -8.67
C THR A 38 -16.31 9.84 -10.08
N PRO A 39 -17.52 9.51 -10.59
CA PRO A 39 -17.70 9.00 -11.95
C PRO A 39 -17.31 10.06 -12.99
N GLY A 40 -16.48 9.68 -13.97
CA GLY A 40 -16.01 10.62 -15.01
C GLY A 40 -15.01 11.68 -14.51
N GLY A 41 -14.43 11.48 -13.32
CA GLY A 41 -13.39 12.33 -12.75
C GLY A 41 -12.02 12.14 -13.41
N VAL A 42 -10.99 12.62 -12.73
CA VAL A 42 -9.59 12.58 -13.21
C VAL A 42 -9.11 11.13 -13.41
N LEU A 43 -9.59 10.19 -12.59
CA LEU A 43 -9.28 8.78 -12.76
C LEU A 43 -10.24 8.12 -13.77
N PRO A 44 -9.72 7.41 -14.79
CA PRO A 44 -10.56 6.69 -15.72
C PRO A 44 -11.33 5.56 -15.02
N ALA A 45 -12.46 5.19 -15.60
CA ALA A 45 -13.19 4.00 -15.18
C ALA A 45 -12.30 2.75 -15.26
N CYS A 46 -12.49 1.82 -14.33
CA CYS A 46 -11.73 0.58 -14.27
C CYS A 46 -11.96 -0.25 -15.56
N PRO A 47 -10.93 -0.49 -16.39
CA PRO A 47 -11.11 -1.16 -17.68
C PRO A 47 -11.53 -2.62 -17.49
N THR A 48 -11.06 -3.30 -16.45
CA THR A 48 -11.46 -4.68 -16.16
C THR A 48 -12.93 -4.77 -15.71
N LYS A 49 -13.42 -3.79 -14.95
CA LYS A 49 -14.84 -3.74 -14.57
C LYS A 49 -15.70 -3.43 -15.80
N ALA A 50 -15.26 -2.50 -16.65
CA ALA A 50 -15.98 -2.13 -17.86
C ALA A 50 -16.03 -3.25 -18.90
N LEU A 51 -14.94 -4.00 -19.09
CA LEU A 51 -14.83 -5.05 -20.11
C LEU A 51 -15.30 -6.42 -19.62
N LEU A 52 -15.04 -6.77 -18.37
CA LEU A 52 -15.23 -8.13 -17.84
C LEU A 52 -16.28 -8.19 -16.72
N GLY A 53 -16.76 -7.05 -16.21
CA GLY A 53 -17.62 -7.02 -15.02
C GLY A 53 -16.90 -7.42 -13.73
N ILE A 54 -15.56 -7.43 -13.72
CA ILE A 54 -14.72 -7.91 -12.62
C ILE A 54 -14.08 -6.72 -11.88
N ASP A 55 -14.21 -6.75 -10.55
CA ASP A 55 -13.55 -5.78 -9.68
C ASP A 55 -12.09 -6.20 -9.44
N CYS A 56 -11.15 -5.41 -9.99
CA CYS A 56 -9.73 -5.69 -9.84
C CYS A 56 -9.17 -5.12 -8.52
N PRO A 57 -8.18 -5.81 -7.91
CA PRO A 57 -7.61 -5.38 -6.64
C PRO A 57 -6.81 -4.07 -6.78
N GLY A 58 -6.39 -3.72 -8.02
CA GLY A 58 -5.72 -2.46 -8.33
C GLY A 58 -6.62 -1.25 -8.08
N CYS A 59 -7.72 -1.12 -8.83
CA CYS A 59 -8.66 -0.01 -8.68
C CYS A 59 -9.32 0.01 -7.29
N GLY A 60 -9.61 -1.16 -6.71
CA GLY A 60 -10.05 -1.27 -5.32
C GLY A 60 -9.00 -0.78 -4.32
N GLY A 61 -7.71 -0.97 -4.59
CA GLY A 61 -6.60 -0.41 -3.81
C GLY A 61 -6.57 1.12 -3.83
N THR A 62 -6.85 1.74 -4.97
CA THR A 62 -6.92 3.20 -5.06
C THR A 62 -8.08 3.78 -4.23
N ARG A 63 -9.26 3.16 -4.30
CA ARG A 63 -10.41 3.55 -3.46
C ARG A 63 -10.18 3.28 -1.98
N MET A 64 -9.48 2.19 -1.66
CA MET A 64 -9.03 1.91 -0.30
C MET A 64 -8.10 3.02 0.21
N LEU A 65 -7.09 3.43 -0.57
CA LEU A 65 -6.19 4.51 -0.18
C LEU A 65 -6.94 5.84 0.01
N TYR A 66 -7.89 6.15 -0.88
CA TYR A 66 -8.74 7.33 -0.73
C TYR A 66 -9.53 7.30 0.59
N ALA A 67 -10.21 6.17 0.88
CA ALA A 67 -10.95 6.00 2.13
C ALA A 67 -10.05 6.13 3.36
N LEU A 68 -8.85 5.54 3.34
CA LEU A 68 -7.87 5.66 4.43
C LEU A 68 -7.40 7.10 4.65
N VAL A 69 -7.17 7.87 3.58
CA VAL A 69 -6.79 9.30 3.67
C VAL A 69 -7.91 10.12 4.32
N HIS A 70 -9.18 9.74 4.09
CA HIS A 70 -10.35 10.38 4.69
C HIS A 70 -10.77 9.76 6.04
N LEU A 71 -9.96 8.85 6.60
CA LEU A 71 -10.21 8.15 7.87
C LEU A 71 -11.48 7.26 7.87
N ASP A 72 -11.95 6.85 6.70
CA ASP A 72 -13.07 5.93 6.52
C ASP A 72 -12.58 4.47 6.46
N ILE A 73 -12.33 3.91 7.66
CA ILE A 73 -11.85 2.54 7.82
C ILE A 73 -12.88 1.49 7.32
N PRO A 74 -14.19 1.61 7.61
CA PRO A 74 -15.17 0.66 7.11
C PRO A 74 -15.17 0.54 5.58
N ASN A 75 -15.14 1.65 4.86
CA ASN A 75 -15.09 1.60 3.40
C ASN A 75 -13.72 1.16 2.89
N ALA A 76 -12.61 1.51 3.55
CA ALA A 76 -11.29 0.99 3.18
C ALA A 76 -11.24 -0.55 3.20
N LEU A 77 -11.83 -1.17 4.22
CA LEU A 77 -11.90 -2.64 4.33
C LEU A 77 -12.79 -3.25 3.25
N ARG A 78 -13.93 -2.63 2.94
CA ARG A 78 -14.81 -3.07 1.84
C ARG A 78 -14.12 -2.95 0.49
N TYR A 79 -13.36 -1.86 0.27
CA TYR A 79 -12.64 -1.62 -0.96
C TYR A 79 -11.41 -2.51 -1.12
N ASN A 80 -10.67 -2.87 -0.06
CA ASN A 80 -9.57 -3.83 -0.16
C ASN A 80 -9.05 -4.30 1.22
N ALA A 81 -9.73 -5.23 1.89
CA ALA A 81 -9.29 -5.73 3.21
C ALA A 81 -7.87 -6.33 3.20
N VAL A 82 -7.51 -7.09 2.15
CA VAL A 82 -6.15 -7.62 2.00
C VAL A 82 -5.13 -6.51 1.75
N GLY A 83 -5.50 -5.47 1.00
CA GLY A 83 -4.70 -4.27 0.83
C GLY A 83 -4.44 -3.54 2.16
N VAL A 84 -5.46 -3.42 3.02
CA VAL A 84 -5.31 -2.80 4.35
C VAL A 84 -4.35 -3.63 5.22
N ALA A 85 -4.53 -4.95 5.26
CA ALA A 85 -3.62 -5.84 6.00
C ALA A 85 -2.18 -5.76 5.47
N ALA A 86 -2.00 -5.75 4.15
CA ALA A 86 -0.70 -5.57 3.52
C ALA A 86 -0.06 -4.22 3.87
N LEU A 87 -0.86 -3.15 3.91
CA LEU A 87 -0.41 -1.82 4.30
C LEU A 87 0.08 -1.79 5.76
N VAL A 88 -0.65 -2.41 6.69
CA VAL A 88 -0.23 -2.52 8.10
C VAL A 88 1.12 -3.24 8.22
N VAL A 89 1.29 -4.36 7.51
CA VAL A 89 2.57 -5.09 7.49
C VAL A 89 3.68 -4.24 6.88
N ALA A 90 3.39 -3.50 5.80
CA ALA A 90 4.35 -2.62 5.14
C ALA A 90 4.79 -1.46 6.05
N VAL A 91 3.87 -0.84 6.78
CA VAL A 91 4.17 0.23 7.75
C VAL A 91 5.03 -0.30 8.89
N ALA A 92 4.70 -1.47 9.45
CA ALA A 92 5.50 -2.09 10.50
C ALA A 92 6.91 -2.44 10.00
N ALA A 93 7.03 -3.05 8.82
CA ALA A 93 8.31 -3.38 8.20
C ALA A 93 9.14 -2.12 7.90
N TYR A 94 8.49 -1.06 7.41
CA TYR A 94 9.12 0.24 7.20
C TYR A 94 9.66 0.81 8.51
N GLY A 95 8.87 0.78 9.60
CA GLY A 95 9.29 1.27 10.92
C GLY A 95 10.54 0.55 11.44
N VAL A 96 10.55 -0.78 11.38
CA VAL A 96 11.72 -1.60 11.77
C VAL A 96 12.93 -1.26 10.92
N TRP A 97 12.75 -1.15 9.60
CA TRP A 97 13.83 -0.83 8.67
C TRP A 97 14.38 0.59 8.88
N ALA A 98 13.52 1.60 8.95
CA ALA A 98 13.88 2.99 9.16
C ALA A 98 14.60 3.18 10.51
N TRP A 99 14.09 2.54 11.58
CA TRP A 99 14.73 2.53 12.90
C TRP A 99 16.12 1.90 12.88
N GLY A 100 16.29 0.78 12.18
CA GLY A 100 17.60 0.15 12.00
C GLY A 100 18.60 1.06 11.29
N ARG A 101 18.14 1.80 10.27
CA ARG A 101 18.95 2.78 9.50
C ARG A 101 19.36 3.97 10.37
N LEU A 102 18.44 4.48 11.18
CA LEU A 102 18.69 5.56 12.16
C LEU A 102 19.76 5.17 13.19
N ARG A 103 19.67 3.95 13.74
CA ARG A 103 20.62 3.46 14.76
C ARG A 103 21.93 2.91 14.20
N ALA A 104 22.20 3.12 12.91
CA ALA A 104 23.36 2.59 12.23
C ALA A 104 23.58 1.07 12.36
N ARG A 105 22.51 0.31 12.65
CA ARG A 105 22.57 -1.14 12.77
C ARG A 105 22.64 -1.73 11.36
N PRO A 106 23.46 -2.76 11.12
CA PRO A 106 23.37 -3.53 9.90
C PRO A 106 21.94 -4.09 9.82
N VAL A 107 21.16 -3.63 8.84
CA VAL A 107 19.88 -4.25 8.51
C VAL A 107 20.24 -5.64 8.00
N ARG A 108 20.16 -6.64 8.88
CA ARG A 108 20.26 -8.02 8.47
C ARG A 108 19.06 -8.26 7.57
N THR A 109 19.29 -8.30 6.26
CA THR A 109 18.36 -8.92 5.31
C THR A 109 18.33 -10.40 5.66
N GLY A 110 17.59 -10.73 6.72
CA GLY A 110 17.31 -12.11 7.08
C GLY A 110 16.82 -12.82 5.83
N ARG A 111 17.28 -14.06 5.64
CA ARG A 111 16.93 -14.88 4.48
C ARG A 111 15.41 -14.87 4.35
N ARG A 112 14.89 -14.15 3.34
CA ARG A 112 13.45 -14.12 3.11
C ARG A 112 13.02 -15.58 2.91
N PRO A 113 12.00 -16.04 3.65
CA PRO A 113 11.57 -17.41 3.49
C PRO A 113 11.20 -17.65 2.03
N ARG A 114 11.72 -18.72 1.42
CA ARG A 114 11.42 -19.09 0.03
C ARG A 114 9.91 -19.28 -0.23
N TRP A 115 9.14 -19.50 0.83
CA TRP A 115 7.68 -19.62 0.79
C TRP A 115 6.94 -18.27 0.79
N ALA A 116 7.60 -17.15 1.09
CA ALA A 116 6.92 -15.85 1.19
C ALA A 116 6.37 -15.35 -0.16
N PRO A 117 7.13 -15.37 -1.28
CA PRO A 117 6.57 -14.99 -2.58
C PRO A 117 5.36 -15.84 -3.01
N PRO A 118 5.40 -17.19 -2.99
CA PRO A 118 4.22 -17.97 -3.35
C PRO A 118 3.07 -17.81 -2.37
N ALA A 119 3.32 -17.63 -1.06
CA ALA A 119 2.25 -17.36 -0.10
C ALA A 119 1.53 -16.03 -0.39
N VAL A 120 2.26 -14.96 -0.71
CA VAL A 120 1.66 -13.68 -1.12
C VAL A 120 0.83 -13.86 -2.39
N LEU A 121 1.36 -14.60 -3.38
CA LEU A 121 0.63 -14.87 -4.62
C LEU A 121 -0.68 -15.63 -4.36
N VAL A 122 -0.65 -16.65 -3.51
CA VAL A 122 -1.84 -17.41 -3.10
C VAL A 122 -2.84 -16.51 -2.39
N VAL A 123 -2.41 -15.68 -1.45
CA VAL A 123 -3.31 -14.75 -0.74
C VAL A 123 -3.96 -13.76 -1.71
N LEU A 124 -3.19 -13.21 -2.66
CA LEU A 124 -3.73 -12.30 -3.67
C LEU A 124 -4.72 -12.99 -4.61
N ALA A 125 -4.43 -14.23 -5.03
CA ALA A 125 -5.33 -15.03 -5.86
C ALA A 125 -6.63 -15.38 -5.13
N VAL A 126 -6.53 -15.85 -3.88
CA VAL A 126 -7.70 -16.15 -3.04
C VAL A 126 -8.55 -14.89 -2.83
N TRP A 127 -7.91 -13.75 -2.53
CA TRP A 127 -8.63 -12.49 -2.38
C TRP A 127 -9.34 -12.05 -3.65
N PHE A 128 -8.66 -12.16 -4.79
CA PHE A 128 -9.24 -11.84 -6.09
C PHE A 128 -10.49 -12.68 -6.36
N VAL A 129 -10.44 -13.98 -6.07
CA VAL A 129 -11.59 -14.88 -6.22
C VAL A 129 -12.70 -14.51 -5.25
N VAL A 130 -12.40 -14.43 -3.94
CA VAL A 130 -13.39 -14.15 -2.87
C VAL A 130 -14.16 -12.85 -3.14
N ARG A 131 -13.46 -11.79 -3.54
CA ARG A 131 -14.09 -10.50 -3.86
C ARG A 131 -15.04 -10.56 -5.06
N ASN A 132 -14.81 -11.49 -5.98
CA ASN A 132 -15.61 -11.66 -7.17
C ASN A 132 -16.65 -12.79 -7.03
N ILE A 133 -16.97 -13.26 -5.82
CA ILE A 133 -18.05 -14.24 -5.60
C ILE A 133 -19.43 -13.53 -5.60
N PRO A 134 -20.42 -13.98 -6.41
CA PRO A 134 -21.76 -13.38 -6.49
C PRO A 134 -22.72 -13.93 -5.41
N VAL A 135 -22.25 -14.09 -4.17
CA VAL A 135 -23.05 -14.64 -3.06
C VAL A 135 -22.93 -13.71 -1.86
N GLU A 136 -24.02 -13.47 -1.12
CA GLU A 136 -23.96 -12.72 0.13
C GLU A 136 -23.08 -13.45 1.16
N PRO A 137 -22.24 -12.76 1.96
CA PRO A 137 -22.06 -11.31 2.06
C PRO A 137 -21.00 -10.73 1.11
N PHE A 138 -20.40 -11.55 0.23
CA PHE A 138 -19.27 -11.14 -0.64
C PHE A 138 -19.66 -10.18 -1.75
N THR A 139 -20.95 -10.11 -2.10
CA THR A 139 -21.50 -9.07 -2.97
C THR A 139 -21.20 -7.66 -2.46
N ALA A 140 -21.11 -7.46 -1.14
CA ALA A 140 -20.73 -6.17 -0.53
C ALA A 140 -19.27 -5.76 -0.80
N LEU A 141 -18.44 -6.64 -1.39
CA LEU A 141 -17.06 -6.33 -1.78
C LEU A 141 -16.94 -5.89 -3.25
N ARG A 142 -18.02 -6.01 -4.04
CA ARG A 142 -18.10 -5.64 -5.46
C ARG A 142 -18.48 -4.16 -5.68
N ILE A 143 -17.74 -3.25 -5.07
CA ILE A 143 -17.99 -1.79 -5.11
C ILE A 143 -16.97 -1.08 -6.00
#